data_AF-A0A2M8V3B1-F1
#
_entry.id   AF-A0A2M8V3B1-F1
#
_cell.length_a   1.000
_cell.length_b   1.000
_cell.length_c   1.000
_cell.angle_alpha   90.00
_cell.angle_beta   90.00
_cell.angle_gamma   90.00
#
_symmetry.space_group_name_H-M   'P 1'
#
loop_
_entity.id
_entity.type
_entity.pdbx_description
1 polymer ?
#
loop_
_entity_poly.entity_id
_entity_poly.type
_entity_poly.pdbx_seq_one_letter_code
_entity_poly.pdbx_strand_id
1 'polypeptide(L)'
;MRRALILSALIGLLTGCAGTPSDPSGVWVNQAAIDAAGKGGKLREALLAYGPNLEWKLDTQASQATFSNGFELGEGQLTAEDPKHYRVDFYGSKQEALELDGKELVQVGSDNWPEQRFLRPKEQPAAQGPAGSTFQNALYAAYLKGTWVIEEGEGKGSKVKFLANGSLEGMPGADRYALCLAGDCAAMSGDNDSIWLQQGQQGREYLFERDGDKLELFEAVNRAQADEMPQYAPGNKVWTLERD
;
A
#
# COMPACT_ATOMS: atom_id res chain seq x y z
N MET A 1 -63.75 -54.40 -8.98
CA MET A 1 -62.94 -54.29 -10.22
C MET A 1 -62.46 -52.86 -10.37
N ARG A 2 -61.29 -52.69 -11.01
CA ARG A 2 -60.59 -51.45 -11.39
C ARG A 2 -59.57 -50.87 -10.40
N ARG A 3 -58.33 -51.27 -10.68
CA ARG A 3 -57.05 -50.62 -10.37
C ARG A 3 -56.96 -49.24 -11.05
N ALA A 4 -56.26 -48.28 -10.42
CA ALA A 4 -55.31 -47.39 -11.11
C ALA A 4 -54.38 -46.71 -10.08
N LEU A 5 -53.11 -47.09 -10.12
CA LEU A 5 -51.97 -46.29 -9.65
C LEU A 5 -51.72 -45.13 -10.62
N ILE A 6 -51.40 -43.93 -10.12
CA ILE A 6 -50.54 -42.92 -10.78
C ILE A 6 -49.82 -42.16 -9.66
N LEU A 7 -48.57 -42.51 -9.34
CA LEU A 7 -47.29 -42.02 -9.88
C LEU A 7 -46.91 -40.59 -9.47
N SER A 8 -45.75 -40.53 -8.83
CA SER A 8 -44.97 -39.44 -8.26
C SER A 8 -44.73 -38.22 -9.15
N ALA A 9 -44.64 -37.05 -8.53
CA ALA A 9 -43.75 -35.96 -8.96
C ALA A 9 -43.33 -35.11 -7.74
N LEU A 10 -42.26 -35.53 -7.04
CA LEU A 10 -41.50 -34.63 -6.19
C LEU A 10 -40.67 -33.72 -7.11
N ILE A 11 -41.11 -32.47 -7.28
CA ILE A 11 -40.29 -31.43 -7.87
C ILE A 11 -39.41 -30.87 -6.75
N GLY A 12 -38.15 -31.30 -6.74
CA GLY A 12 -37.10 -30.67 -5.95
C GLY A 12 -36.81 -29.29 -6.51
N LEU A 13 -37.36 -28.25 -5.89
CA LEU A 13 -36.87 -26.88 -6.04
C LEU A 13 -35.63 -26.74 -5.13
N LEU A 14 -34.50 -27.25 -5.61
CA LEU A 14 -33.19 -26.79 -5.17
C LEU A 14 -32.91 -25.45 -5.88
N THR A 15 -33.64 -24.39 -5.51
CA THR A 15 -33.16 -23.03 -5.73
C THR A 15 -32.08 -22.77 -4.69
N GLY A 16 -30.90 -23.33 -4.91
CA GLY A 16 -29.70 -22.82 -4.25
C GLY A 16 -29.62 -21.35 -4.63
N CYS A 17 -29.68 -20.47 -3.63
CA CYS A 17 -29.32 -19.08 -3.79
C CYS A 17 -27.90 -19.05 -4.37
N ALA A 18 -27.79 -18.92 -5.69
CA ALA A 18 -26.57 -18.47 -6.31
C ALA A 18 -26.28 -17.13 -5.63
N GLY A 19 -25.27 -17.12 -4.77
CA GLY A 19 -24.89 -15.92 -4.03
C GLY A 19 -24.77 -14.78 -5.04
N THR A 20 -25.34 -13.64 -4.68
CA THR A 20 -25.08 -12.39 -5.40
C THR A 20 -23.59 -12.33 -5.72
N PRO A 21 -23.20 -12.07 -6.98
CA PRO A 21 -21.81 -11.81 -7.28
C PRO A 21 -21.27 -10.79 -6.29
N SER A 22 -20.15 -11.10 -5.65
CA SER A 22 -19.55 -10.18 -4.69
C SER A 22 -19.19 -8.90 -5.43
N ASP A 23 -19.81 -7.78 -5.05
CA ASP A 23 -19.47 -6.47 -5.56
C ASP A 23 -17.99 -6.16 -5.23
N PRO A 24 -17.14 -5.83 -6.23
CA PRO A 24 -15.73 -5.55 -5.99
C PRO A 24 -15.52 -4.16 -5.38
N SER A 25 -16.57 -3.34 -5.24
CA SER A 25 -16.47 -1.97 -4.73
C SER A 25 -15.78 -1.90 -3.37
N GLY A 26 -15.00 -0.84 -3.17
CA GLY A 26 -14.19 -0.57 -1.97
C GLY A 26 -12.69 -0.71 -2.23
N VAL A 27 -11.93 -0.75 -1.13
CA VAL A 27 -10.46 -0.72 -1.16
C VAL A 27 -9.88 -2.13 -1.16
N TRP A 28 -8.78 -2.28 -1.90
CA TRP A 28 -7.97 -3.48 -2.03
C TRP A 28 -6.49 -3.09 -1.92
N VAL A 29 -5.73 -3.76 -1.05
CA VAL A 29 -4.33 -3.44 -0.76
C VAL A 29 -3.42 -4.61 -1.12
N ASN A 30 -2.21 -4.30 -1.57
CA ASN A 30 -1.17 -5.29 -1.81
C ASN A 30 -0.61 -5.79 -0.46
N GLN A 31 -1.36 -6.68 0.18
CA GLN A 31 -1.02 -7.19 1.52
C GLN A 31 0.31 -7.94 1.53
N ALA A 32 0.69 -8.56 0.42
CA ALA A 32 1.96 -9.28 0.31
C ALA A 32 3.17 -8.33 0.41
N ALA A 33 3.09 -7.14 -0.19
CA ALA A 33 4.10 -6.09 -0.03
C ALA A 33 4.21 -5.62 1.43
N ILE A 34 3.07 -5.42 2.12
CA ILE A 34 3.02 -5.03 3.53
C ILE A 34 3.66 -6.12 4.41
N ASP A 35 3.29 -7.38 4.19
CA ASP A 35 3.79 -8.52 4.96
C ASP A 35 5.29 -8.74 4.72
N ALA A 36 5.77 -8.51 3.49
CA ALA A 36 7.19 -8.58 3.16
C ALA A 36 7.99 -7.47 3.87
N ALA A 37 7.54 -6.22 3.78
CA ALA A 37 8.20 -5.10 4.45
C ALA A 37 8.23 -5.29 5.98
N GLY A 38 7.14 -5.79 6.57
CA GLY A 38 7.05 -6.05 8.00
C GLY A 38 8.11 -7.03 8.53
N LYS A 39 8.53 -8.01 7.71
CA LYS A 39 9.55 -9.01 8.09
C LYS A 39 10.95 -8.44 8.32
N GLY A 40 11.24 -7.22 7.84
CA GLY A 40 12.58 -6.62 7.93
C GLY A 40 13.28 -6.53 6.56
N GLY A 41 14.50 -6.00 6.57
CA GLY A 41 15.27 -5.76 5.35
C GLY A 41 14.96 -4.42 4.70
N LYS A 42 15.40 -4.26 3.45
CA LYS A 42 15.21 -3.01 2.67
C LYS A 42 13.74 -2.86 2.26
N LEU A 43 13.12 -1.76 2.67
CA LEU A 43 11.71 -1.45 2.37
C LEU A 43 11.47 -1.48 0.87
N ARG A 44 12.35 -0.82 0.11
CA ARG A 44 12.21 -0.70 -1.34
C ARG A 44 12.21 -2.06 -2.03
N GLU A 45 13.11 -2.96 -1.65
CA GLU A 45 13.15 -4.32 -2.21
C GLU A 45 11.85 -5.07 -1.93
N ALA A 46 11.35 -4.95 -0.70
CA ALA A 46 10.09 -5.56 -0.31
C ALA A 46 8.90 -5.02 -1.10
N LEU A 47 8.86 -3.73 -1.46
CA LEU A 47 7.80 -3.17 -2.29
C LEU A 47 7.94 -3.59 -3.76
N LEU A 48 9.15 -3.49 -4.33
CA LEU A 48 9.41 -3.80 -5.74
C LEU A 48 9.13 -5.27 -6.09
N ALA A 49 9.34 -6.19 -5.14
CA ALA A 49 9.09 -7.61 -5.32
C ALA A 49 7.61 -7.96 -5.60
N TYR A 50 6.67 -7.08 -5.25
CA TYR A 50 5.23 -7.32 -5.39
C TYR A 50 4.54 -6.38 -6.38
N GLY A 51 5.32 -5.72 -7.23
CA GLY A 51 4.84 -4.89 -8.32
C GLY A 51 4.53 -3.44 -7.94
N PRO A 52 4.31 -2.57 -8.94
CA PRO A 52 4.26 -1.12 -8.73
C PRO A 52 2.96 -0.64 -8.08
N ASN A 53 1.84 -1.34 -8.27
CA ASN A 53 0.55 -0.90 -7.71
C ASN A 53 0.38 -1.41 -6.28
N LEU A 54 0.01 -0.51 -5.37
CA LEU A 54 -0.05 -0.78 -3.93
C LEU A 54 -1.49 -0.82 -3.42
N GLU A 55 -2.38 -0.05 -4.03
CA GLU A 55 -3.80 0.03 -3.66
C GLU A 55 -4.69 0.20 -4.89
N TRP A 56 -5.83 -0.48 -4.88
CA TRP A 56 -6.98 -0.20 -5.75
C TRP A 56 -8.17 0.26 -4.90
N LYS A 57 -8.92 1.22 -5.42
CA LYS A 57 -10.25 1.62 -4.94
C LYS A 57 -11.23 1.54 -6.10
N LEU A 58 -12.24 0.69 -5.95
CA LEU A 58 -13.25 0.44 -6.97
C LEU A 58 -14.61 0.99 -6.52
N ASP A 59 -15.36 1.57 -7.44
CA ASP A 59 -16.74 1.99 -7.23
C ASP A 59 -17.56 1.62 -8.46
N THR A 60 -18.31 0.52 -8.38
CA THR A 60 -19.13 0.03 -9.49
C THR A 60 -20.35 0.91 -9.73
N GLN A 61 -20.84 1.62 -8.71
CA GLN A 61 -21.99 2.52 -8.85
C GLN A 61 -21.58 3.82 -9.55
N ALA A 62 -20.43 4.38 -9.18
CA ALA A 62 -19.84 5.55 -9.82
C ALA A 62 -19.07 5.22 -11.09
N SER A 63 -18.92 3.92 -11.42
CA SER A 63 -18.22 3.50 -12.63
C SER A 63 -16.75 3.94 -12.64
N GLN A 64 -16.13 3.97 -11.45
CA GLN A 64 -14.81 4.55 -11.22
C GLN A 64 -13.86 3.52 -10.63
N ALA A 65 -12.60 3.56 -11.08
CA ALA A 65 -11.49 2.89 -10.43
C ALA A 65 -10.35 3.88 -10.21
N THR A 66 -9.71 3.80 -9.05
CA THR A 66 -8.49 4.53 -8.72
C THR A 66 -7.44 3.53 -8.28
N PHE A 67 -6.20 3.68 -8.74
CA PHE A 67 -5.06 2.97 -8.15
C PHE A 67 -4.05 3.97 -7.57
N SER A 68 -3.21 3.48 -6.66
CA SER A 68 -2.05 4.20 -6.16
C SER A 68 -0.80 3.32 -6.19
N ASN A 69 0.32 3.89 -6.61
CA ASN A 69 1.66 3.31 -6.45
C ASN A 69 2.45 3.95 -5.29
N GLY A 70 1.79 4.78 -4.46
CA GLY A 70 2.43 5.53 -3.37
C GLY A 70 3.07 6.85 -3.77
N PHE A 71 3.07 7.20 -5.05
CA PHE A 71 3.49 8.51 -5.56
C PHE A 71 2.41 9.14 -6.46
N GLU A 72 1.93 8.37 -7.43
CA GLU A 72 0.87 8.75 -8.35
C GLU A 72 -0.47 8.13 -7.97
N LEU A 73 -1.53 8.81 -8.39
CA LEU A 73 -2.89 8.29 -8.46
C LEU A 73 -3.29 8.22 -9.92
N GLY A 74 -3.74 7.05 -10.37
CA GLY A 74 -4.39 6.94 -11.67
C GLY A 74 -5.87 6.70 -11.49
N GLU A 75 -6.67 7.43 -12.25
CA GLU A 75 -8.12 7.32 -12.28
C GLU A 75 -8.57 6.81 -13.64
N GLY A 76 -9.48 5.83 -13.63
CA GLY A 76 -9.99 5.19 -14.81
C GLY A 76 -11.48 4.88 -14.70
N GLN A 77 -12.07 4.60 -15.86
CA GLN A 77 -13.46 4.18 -15.99
C GLN A 77 -13.56 2.67 -15.75
N LEU A 78 -14.34 2.26 -14.74
CA LEU A 78 -14.56 0.86 -14.41
C LEU A 78 -15.76 0.31 -15.20
N THR A 79 -15.56 -0.80 -15.89
CA THR A 79 -16.60 -1.51 -16.64
C THR A 79 -16.66 -2.96 -16.16
N ALA A 80 -17.84 -3.44 -15.76
CA ALA A 80 -18.06 -4.85 -15.50
C ALA A 80 -18.29 -5.57 -16.85
N GLU A 81 -17.45 -6.55 -17.17
CA GLU A 81 -17.60 -7.39 -18.37
C GLU A 81 -18.48 -8.60 -18.05
N ASP A 82 -18.26 -9.19 -16.87
CA ASP A 82 -19.13 -10.19 -16.27
C ASP A 82 -19.06 -10.13 -14.72
N PRO A 83 -19.75 -11.02 -13.98
CA PRO A 83 -19.78 -10.98 -12.52
C PRO A 83 -18.42 -11.11 -11.79
N LYS A 84 -17.36 -11.52 -12.48
CA LYS A 84 -16.01 -11.68 -11.91
C LYS A 84 -14.95 -10.88 -12.65
N HIS A 85 -15.17 -10.52 -13.92
CA HIS A 85 -14.19 -9.81 -14.73
C HIS A 85 -14.60 -8.36 -14.96
N TYR A 86 -13.64 -7.47 -14.75
CA TYR A 86 -13.77 -6.03 -14.88
C TYR A 86 -12.64 -5.49 -15.75
N ARG A 87 -12.93 -4.41 -16.47
CA ARG A 87 -11.95 -3.64 -17.21
C ARG A 87 -11.86 -2.23 -16.64
N VAL A 88 -10.65 -1.72 -16.53
CA VAL A 88 -10.38 -0.31 -16.20
C VAL A 88 -9.78 0.36 -17.42
N ASP A 89 -10.50 1.35 -17.96
CA ASP A 89 -10.05 2.17 -19.08
C ASP A 89 -9.44 3.47 -18.54
N PHE A 90 -8.13 3.66 -18.70
CA PHE A 90 -7.42 4.90 -18.35
C PHE A 90 -7.36 5.85 -19.53
N TYR A 91 -7.26 7.16 -19.24
CA TYR A 91 -7.04 8.16 -20.28
C TYR A 91 -5.73 7.89 -21.04
N GLY A 92 -5.76 7.94 -22.38
CA GLY A 92 -4.58 7.69 -23.21
C GLY A 92 -4.37 6.24 -23.66
N SER A 93 -5.46 5.46 -23.79
CA SER A 93 -5.48 4.13 -24.42
C SER A 93 -4.91 2.97 -23.58
N LYS A 94 -4.65 3.16 -22.29
CA LYS A 94 -4.24 2.06 -21.40
C LYS A 94 -5.47 1.36 -20.82
N GLN A 95 -5.44 0.04 -20.84
CA GLN A 95 -6.51 -0.80 -20.32
C GLN A 95 -5.90 -1.84 -19.40
N GLU A 96 -6.53 -2.03 -18.25
CA GLU A 96 -6.18 -3.11 -17.33
C GLU A 96 -7.39 -3.99 -17.06
N ALA A 97 -7.14 -5.28 -16.90
CA ALA A 97 -8.15 -6.25 -16.52
C ALA A 97 -8.01 -6.58 -15.03
N LEU A 98 -9.16 -6.62 -14.34
CA LEU A 98 -9.26 -7.03 -12.95
C LEU A 98 -10.18 -8.25 -12.86
N GLU A 99 -9.78 -9.26 -12.09
CA GLU A 99 -10.56 -10.45 -11.80
C GLU A 99 -10.84 -10.56 -10.29
N LEU A 100 -12.08 -10.88 -9.95
CA LEU A 100 -12.48 -11.18 -8.58
C LEU A 100 -12.40 -12.70 -8.33
N ASP A 101 -11.29 -13.12 -7.70
CA ASP A 101 -11.02 -14.50 -7.33
C ASP A 101 -11.27 -14.71 -5.83
N GLY A 102 -12.53 -14.97 -5.50
CA GLY A 102 -12.96 -15.26 -4.13
C GLY A 102 -12.77 -14.08 -3.19
N LYS A 103 -11.66 -14.05 -2.45
CA LYS A 103 -11.30 -12.98 -1.50
C LYS A 103 -10.20 -12.06 -2.03
N GLU A 104 -9.71 -12.32 -3.23
CA GLU A 104 -8.64 -11.55 -3.87
C GLU A 104 -9.21 -10.75 -5.04
N LEU A 105 -8.67 -9.56 -5.22
CA LEU A 105 -8.72 -8.85 -6.49
C LEU A 105 -7.40 -9.12 -7.19
N VAL A 106 -7.47 -9.68 -8.39
CA VAL A 106 -6.32 -9.95 -9.24
C VAL A 106 -6.27 -8.87 -10.30
N GLN A 107 -5.21 -8.06 -10.32
CA GLN A 107 -4.85 -7.31 -11.51
C GLN A 107 -4.18 -8.30 -12.46
N VAL A 108 -4.83 -8.58 -13.59
CA VAL A 108 -4.30 -9.51 -14.59
C VAL A 108 -3.10 -8.87 -15.28
N GLY A 109 -2.04 -9.64 -15.50
CA GLY A 109 -0.86 -9.16 -16.19
C GLY A 109 -1.16 -8.69 -17.62
N SER A 110 -0.59 -7.57 -18.00
CA SER A 110 -0.73 -6.93 -19.30
C SER A 110 0.63 -6.49 -19.85
N ASP A 111 0.66 -5.92 -21.05
CA ASP A 111 1.87 -5.28 -21.58
C ASP A 111 2.28 -4.04 -20.76
N ASN A 112 1.37 -3.49 -19.94
CA ASN A 112 1.63 -2.31 -19.12
C ASN A 112 2.15 -2.69 -17.72
N TRP A 113 1.49 -3.65 -17.06
CA TRP A 113 1.76 -4.01 -15.66
C TRP A 113 1.77 -5.51 -15.42
N PRO A 114 2.59 -5.99 -14.46
CA PRO A 114 2.60 -7.40 -14.08
C PRO A 114 1.30 -7.80 -13.39
N GLU A 115 1.06 -9.11 -13.30
CA GLU A 115 0.01 -9.65 -12.44
C GLU A 115 0.30 -9.27 -10.99
N GLN A 116 -0.71 -8.76 -10.30
CA GLN A 116 -0.63 -8.41 -8.87
C GLN A 116 -1.91 -8.84 -8.15
N ARG A 117 -1.77 -9.20 -6.87
CA ARG A 117 -2.88 -9.68 -6.03
C ARG A 117 -3.11 -8.75 -4.88
N PHE A 118 -4.38 -8.45 -4.62
CA PHE A 118 -4.80 -7.52 -3.61
C PHE A 118 -5.85 -8.16 -2.71
N LEU A 119 -5.79 -7.84 -1.42
CA LEU A 119 -6.74 -8.29 -0.41
C LEU A 119 -7.52 -7.10 0.13
N ARG A 120 -8.72 -7.36 0.65
CA ARG A 120 -9.40 -6.37 1.48
C ARG A 120 -8.51 -6.02 2.69
N PRO A 121 -8.40 -4.73 3.04
CA PRO A 121 -7.60 -4.32 4.20
C PRO A 121 -8.19 -4.91 5.48
N LYS A 122 -7.31 -5.28 6.42
CA LYS A 122 -7.69 -5.83 7.74
C LYS A 122 -8.45 -4.80 8.59
N GLU A 123 -8.02 -3.54 8.49
CA GLU A 123 -8.69 -2.41 9.13
C GLU A 123 -9.60 -1.72 8.11
N GLN A 124 -10.78 -1.28 8.56
CA GLN A 124 -11.72 -0.61 7.69
C GLN A 124 -11.17 0.75 7.25
N PRO A 125 -11.14 1.07 5.94
CA PRO A 125 -10.69 2.37 5.45
C PRO A 125 -11.52 3.51 6.05
N ALA A 126 -10.88 4.66 6.28
CA ALA A 126 -11.61 5.87 6.62
C ALA A 126 -12.57 6.24 5.47
N ALA A 127 -13.83 6.54 5.79
CA ALA A 127 -14.88 6.76 4.78
C ALA A 127 -14.55 7.86 3.75
N GLN A 128 -13.72 8.83 4.13
CA GLN A 128 -13.26 9.94 3.29
C GLN A 128 -11.73 10.03 3.26
N GLY A 129 -11.03 8.90 3.45
CA GLY A 129 -9.57 8.86 3.33
C GLY A 129 -9.12 9.13 1.89
N PRO A 130 -7.97 9.82 1.69
CA PRO A 130 -7.34 9.92 0.38
C PRO A 130 -7.08 8.55 -0.23
N ALA A 131 -7.15 8.42 -1.55
CA ALA A 131 -6.73 7.19 -2.25
C ALA A 131 -5.25 6.90 -1.94
N GLY A 132 -4.89 5.63 -1.77
CA GLY A 132 -3.55 5.17 -1.39
C GLY A 132 -3.28 5.20 0.11
N SER A 133 -4.08 5.94 0.90
CA SER A 133 -3.83 6.09 2.35
C SER A 133 -4.06 4.80 3.14
N THR A 134 -4.87 3.85 2.64
CA THR A 134 -5.12 2.60 3.37
C THR A 134 -3.89 1.71 3.34
N PHE A 135 -3.30 1.51 2.16
CA PHE A 135 -2.03 0.81 2.02
C PHE A 135 -0.93 1.51 2.84
N GLN A 136 -0.79 2.84 2.69
CA GLN A 136 0.24 3.61 3.40
C GLN A 136 0.13 3.41 4.92
N ASN A 137 -1.06 3.55 5.48
CA ASN A 137 -1.26 3.40 6.92
C ASN A 137 -1.00 1.96 7.39
N ALA A 138 -1.42 0.97 6.61
CA ALA A 138 -1.17 -0.44 6.92
C ALA A 138 0.32 -0.79 6.86
N LEU A 139 1.05 -0.25 5.88
CA LEU A 139 2.50 -0.36 5.80
C LEU A 139 3.18 0.29 7.00
N TYR A 140 2.78 1.50 7.37
CA TYR A 140 3.35 2.22 8.52
C TYR A 140 3.09 1.46 9.83
N ALA A 141 1.90 0.88 9.97
CA ALA A 141 1.54 0.01 11.07
C ALA A 141 2.42 -1.26 11.14
N ALA A 142 2.78 -1.84 10.00
CA ALA A 142 3.61 -3.04 9.94
C ALA A 142 5.12 -2.74 10.08
N TYR A 143 5.58 -1.56 9.63
CA TYR A 143 7.00 -1.28 9.47
C TYR A 143 7.61 -0.49 10.63
N LEU A 144 7.02 0.65 11.00
CA LEU A 144 7.60 1.55 12.01
C LEU A 144 6.74 1.77 13.25
N LYS A 145 5.42 1.52 13.20
CA LYS A 145 4.52 1.79 14.33
C LYS A 145 5.05 1.17 15.62
N GLY A 146 4.95 1.94 16.69
CA GLY A 146 5.41 1.54 18.01
C GLY A 146 6.17 2.65 18.70
N THR A 147 6.67 2.31 19.88
CA THR A 147 7.54 3.18 20.66
C THR A 147 8.98 2.72 20.48
N TRP A 148 9.86 3.70 20.34
CA TRP A 148 11.29 3.53 20.13
C TRP A 148 12.04 4.44 21.10
N VAL A 149 13.21 4.02 21.56
CA VAL A 149 14.12 4.81 22.38
C VAL A 149 15.24 5.34 21.49
N ILE A 150 15.59 6.62 21.63
CA ILE A 150 16.76 7.19 20.96
C ILE A 150 18.02 6.75 21.72
N GLU A 151 18.77 5.81 21.18
CA GLU A 151 20.03 5.33 21.76
C GLU A 151 21.21 6.27 21.45
N GLU A 152 21.19 6.87 20.26
CA GLU A 152 22.19 7.83 19.80
C GLU A 152 21.53 8.97 19.01
N GLY A 153 22.11 10.16 19.08
CA GLY A 153 21.61 11.35 18.40
C GLY A 153 20.96 12.37 19.34
N GLU A 154 20.38 13.41 18.74
CA GLU A 154 19.61 14.42 19.48
C GLU A 154 18.44 13.75 20.21
N GLY A 155 18.21 14.14 21.47
CA GLY A 155 17.13 13.57 22.29
C GLY A 155 17.43 12.21 22.90
N LYS A 156 18.70 11.76 22.91
CA LYS A 156 19.13 10.48 23.53
C LYS A 156 18.42 10.18 24.87
N GLY A 157 17.92 8.95 24.99
CA GLY A 157 17.15 8.45 26.12
C GLY A 157 15.65 8.76 26.06
N SER A 158 15.20 9.60 25.11
CA SER A 158 13.78 9.92 24.93
C SER A 158 13.06 8.84 24.14
N LYS A 159 11.74 8.74 24.38
CA LYS A 159 10.84 7.88 23.62
C LYS A 159 10.27 8.62 22.42
N VAL A 160 10.32 7.98 21.26
CA VAL A 160 9.70 8.39 20.01
C VAL A 160 8.58 7.41 19.69
N LYS A 161 7.41 7.91 19.32
CA LYS A 161 6.29 7.08 18.90
C LYS A 161 5.96 7.31 17.44
N PHE A 162 6.09 6.26 16.65
CA PHE A 162 5.64 6.24 15.26
C PHE A 162 4.18 5.78 15.24
N LEU A 163 3.31 6.58 14.64
CA LEU A 163 1.90 6.26 14.45
C LEU A 163 1.64 5.82 13.01
N ALA A 164 0.62 4.98 12.81
CA ALA A 164 0.27 4.43 11.50
C ALA A 164 -0.17 5.50 10.49
N ASN A 165 -0.65 6.65 10.95
CA ASN A 165 -1.08 7.76 10.11
C ASN A 165 0.06 8.72 9.69
N GLY A 166 1.32 8.36 9.97
CA GLY A 166 2.49 9.19 9.65
C GLY A 166 2.77 10.28 10.68
N SER A 167 2.12 10.27 11.85
CA SER A 167 2.48 11.17 12.96
C SER A 167 3.64 10.63 13.79
N LEU A 168 4.46 11.57 14.30
CA LEU A 168 5.51 11.32 15.28
C LEU A 168 5.18 12.03 16.59
N GLU A 169 5.43 11.36 17.71
CA GLU A 169 5.46 11.97 19.04
C GLU A 169 6.87 11.82 19.62
N GLY A 170 7.43 12.87 20.20
CA GLY A 170 8.69 12.82 20.93
C GLY A 170 9.98 12.86 20.08
N MET A 171 9.88 12.82 18.74
CA MET A 171 11.05 12.98 17.86
C MET A 171 11.54 14.43 17.86
N PRO A 172 12.82 14.70 18.20
CA PRO A 172 13.37 16.04 18.07
C PRO A 172 13.31 16.53 16.61
N GLY A 173 12.75 17.72 16.41
CA GLY A 173 12.68 18.36 15.09
C GLY A 173 11.71 17.71 14.09
N ALA A 174 10.80 16.82 14.52
CA ALA A 174 9.78 16.24 13.64
C ALA A 174 8.49 15.86 14.38
N ASP A 175 7.34 16.16 13.76
CA ASP A 175 5.99 15.75 14.19
C ASP A 175 5.30 14.83 13.15
N ARG A 176 5.92 14.64 11.99
CA ARG A 176 5.44 13.78 10.90
C ARG A 176 6.58 13.01 10.23
N TYR A 177 6.24 11.84 9.70
CA TYR A 177 7.10 11.06 8.82
C TYR A 177 6.35 10.54 7.60
N ALA A 178 7.08 10.32 6.51
CA ALA A 178 6.60 9.55 5.37
C ALA A 178 7.72 8.66 4.83
N LEU A 179 7.45 7.36 4.73
CA LEU A 179 8.33 6.42 4.02
C LEU A 179 8.21 6.65 2.51
N CYS A 180 9.33 6.65 1.81
CA CYS A 180 9.33 6.68 0.36
C CYS A 180 8.84 5.34 -0.21
N LEU A 181 7.76 5.39 -1.01
CA LEU A 181 7.13 4.20 -1.59
C LEU A 181 7.46 4.01 -3.07
N ALA A 182 7.57 5.10 -3.82
CA ALA A 182 7.83 5.14 -5.26
C ALA A 182 8.21 6.56 -5.71
N GLY A 183 8.34 6.77 -7.03
CA GLY A 183 8.50 8.09 -7.63
C GLY A 183 9.87 8.73 -7.41
N ASP A 184 9.90 10.06 -7.38
CA ASP A 184 11.16 10.82 -7.33
C ASP A 184 11.97 10.51 -6.08
N CYS A 185 11.35 10.35 -4.90
CA CYS A 185 12.10 10.02 -3.68
C CYS A 185 12.88 8.69 -3.85
N ALA A 186 12.28 7.72 -4.53
CA ALA A 186 12.91 6.44 -4.82
C ALA A 186 14.01 6.63 -5.88
N ALA A 187 13.75 7.38 -6.95
CA ALA A 187 14.78 7.65 -7.96
C ALA A 187 16.01 8.37 -7.35
N MET A 188 15.78 9.32 -6.45
CA MET A 188 16.82 10.14 -5.80
C MET A 188 17.59 9.37 -4.73
N SER A 189 17.01 8.37 -4.06
CA SER A 189 17.67 7.62 -2.98
C SER A 189 18.51 6.43 -3.46
N GLY A 190 18.38 6.04 -4.73
CA GLY A 190 19.04 4.86 -5.30
C GLY A 190 18.62 3.59 -4.55
N ASP A 191 19.61 2.82 -4.09
CA ASP A 191 19.38 1.57 -3.35
C ASP A 191 19.09 1.78 -1.86
N ASN A 192 19.11 3.03 -1.38
CA ASN A 192 18.81 3.35 0.01
C ASN A 192 17.31 3.53 0.21
N ASP A 193 16.82 3.04 1.36
CA ASP A 193 15.49 3.44 1.81
C ASP A 193 15.55 4.87 2.35
N SER A 194 14.46 5.61 2.13
CA SER A 194 14.39 7.01 2.50
C SER A 194 13.09 7.34 3.24
N ILE A 195 13.21 8.29 4.17
CA ILE A 195 12.14 8.76 5.02
C ILE A 195 12.16 10.29 5.06
N TRP A 196 11.03 10.89 4.73
CA TRP A 196 10.81 12.31 4.93
C TRP A 196 10.43 12.55 6.39
N LEU A 197 11.17 13.40 7.10
CA LEU A 197 10.78 13.88 8.43
C LEU A 197 10.39 15.35 8.35
N GLN A 198 9.30 15.72 9.01
CA GLN A 198 8.72 17.05 8.93
C GLN A 198 8.32 17.58 10.29
N GLN A 199 8.52 18.88 10.49
CA GLN A 199 8.00 19.69 11.58
C GLN A 199 7.25 20.89 11.02
N GLY A 200 5.94 20.95 11.26
CA GLY A 200 5.09 22.00 10.68
C GLY A 200 5.14 21.99 9.15
N GLN A 201 5.74 23.01 8.54
CA GLN A 201 5.87 23.15 7.07
C GLN A 201 7.30 22.88 6.56
N GLN A 202 8.22 22.57 7.45
CA GLN A 202 9.61 22.28 7.10
C GLN A 202 9.83 20.79 7.21
N GLY A 203 10.41 20.19 6.18
CA GLY A 203 10.85 18.81 6.25
C GLY A 203 12.07 18.59 5.41
N ARG A 204 12.66 17.41 5.59
CA ARG A 204 13.82 16.98 4.84
C ARG A 204 13.88 15.47 4.76
N GLU A 205 14.54 15.02 3.70
CA GLU A 205 14.82 13.60 3.46
C GLU A 205 15.95 13.12 4.38
N TYR A 206 15.79 11.92 4.91
CA TYR A 206 16.82 11.12 5.55
C TYR A 206 16.89 9.78 4.84
N LEU A 207 18.08 9.18 4.82
CA LEU A 207 18.22 7.78 4.45
C LEU A 207 18.17 6.94 5.72
N PHE A 208 17.66 5.72 5.64
CA PHE A 208 17.58 4.88 6.82
C PHE A 208 17.90 3.41 6.52
N GLU A 209 18.29 2.71 7.58
CA GLU A 209 18.42 1.26 7.60
C GLU A 209 17.64 0.70 8.79
N ARG A 210 16.88 -0.37 8.57
CA ARG A 210 16.15 -1.08 9.61
C ARG A 210 16.59 -2.52 9.68
N ASP A 211 17.06 -2.92 10.86
CA ASP A 211 17.38 -4.31 11.18
C ASP A 211 16.59 -4.73 12.43
N GLY A 212 15.49 -5.44 12.21
CA GLY A 212 14.56 -5.83 13.26
C GLY A 212 14.05 -4.63 14.06
N ASP A 213 14.50 -4.56 15.31
CA ASP A 213 14.14 -3.56 16.32
C ASP A 213 15.13 -2.39 16.39
N LYS A 214 16.10 -2.32 15.47
CA LYS A 214 17.04 -1.21 15.35
C LYS A 214 16.77 -0.41 14.07
N LEU A 215 16.69 0.91 14.21
CA LEU A 215 16.51 1.86 13.11
C LEU A 215 17.64 2.90 13.15
N GLU A 216 18.42 3.00 12.09
CA GLU A 216 19.47 4.01 11.94
C GLU A 216 19.07 5.02 10.86
N LEU A 217 19.20 6.31 11.17
CA LEU A 217 18.93 7.41 10.24
C LEU A 217 20.22 8.14 9.91
N PHE A 218 20.36 8.49 8.63
CA PHE A 218 21.52 9.15 8.06
C PHE A 218 21.09 10.42 7.32
N GLU A 219 21.95 11.43 7.33
CA GLU A 219 21.75 12.61 6.47
C GLU A 219 21.67 12.18 5.00
N ALA A 220 20.67 12.68 4.27
CA ALA A 220 20.60 12.53 2.82
C ALA A 220 21.47 13.60 2.15
N VAL A 221 22.72 13.26 1.81
CA VAL A 221 23.67 14.20 1.19
C VAL A 221 23.47 14.19 -0.33
N ASN A 222 23.04 15.31 -0.91
CA ASN A 222 22.93 15.45 -2.36
C ASN A 222 24.32 15.52 -3.00
N ARG A 223 24.60 14.60 -3.93
CA ARG A 223 25.84 14.55 -4.72
C ARG A 223 25.69 15.09 -6.15
N ALA A 224 24.46 15.42 -6.55
CA ALA A 224 24.17 15.98 -7.86
C ALA A 224 24.56 17.46 -7.93
N GLN A 225 24.80 17.96 -9.15
CA GLN A 225 24.93 19.40 -9.40
C GLN A 225 23.60 20.14 -9.20
N ALA A 226 23.64 21.47 -9.13
CA ALA A 226 22.46 22.28 -8.81
C ALA A 226 21.33 22.20 -9.86
N ASP A 227 21.64 21.83 -11.09
CA ASP A 227 20.74 21.67 -12.22
C ASP A 227 20.42 20.20 -12.55
N GLU A 228 20.92 19.27 -11.74
CA GLU A 228 20.67 17.83 -11.88
C GLU A 228 19.60 17.36 -10.88
N MET A 229 18.91 16.28 -11.24
CA MET A 229 18.04 15.58 -10.29
C MET A 229 18.87 15.16 -9.06
N PRO A 230 18.40 15.41 -7.82
CA PRO A 230 19.14 15.04 -6.63
C PRO A 230 19.53 13.56 -6.62
N GLN A 231 20.74 13.29 -6.11
CA GLN A 231 21.24 11.94 -5.91
C GLN A 231 21.74 11.85 -4.48
N TYR A 232 20.95 11.21 -3.62
CA TYR A 232 21.25 11.13 -2.20
C TYR A 232 22.16 9.94 -1.90
N ALA A 233 23.20 10.21 -1.13
CA ALA A 233 24.03 9.20 -0.51
C ALA A 233 24.02 9.36 1.02
N PRO A 234 24.23 8.29 1.79
CA PRO A 234 24.29 8.37 3.24
C PRO A 234 25.45 9.26 3.68
N GLY A 235 25.12 10.28 4.47
CA GLY A 235 26.06 11.13 5.19
C GLY A 235 26.30 10.62 6.60
N ASN A 236 26.37 11.55 7.57
CA ASN A 236 26.56 11.16 8.96
C ASN A 236 25.32 10.44 9.50
N LYS A 237 25.52 9.44 10.36
CA LYS A 237 24.44 8.87 11.16
C LYS A 237 23.98 9.91 12.19
N VAL A 238 22.71 10.25 12.16
CA VAL A 238 22.10 11.28 13.01
C VAL A 238 21.31 10.71 14.16
N TRP A 239 20.72 9.52 13.98
CA TRP A 239 20.01 8.80 15.04
C TRP A 239 20.23 7.30 14.96
N THR A 240 20.26 6.69 16.13
CA THR A 240 20.02 5.26 16.32
C THR A 240 18.83 5.13 17.25
N LEU A 241 17.79 4.42 16.81
CA LEU A 241 16.61 4.11 17.60
C LEU A 241 16.50 2.61 17.83
N GLU A 242 16.08 2.21 19.02
CA GLU A 242 15.78 0.82 19.38
C GLU A 242 14.32 0.70 19.81
N ARG A 243 13.62 -0.35 19.40
CA ARG A 243 12.20 -0.56 19.76
C ARG A 243 12.09 -0.89 21.26
N ASP A 244 11.13 -0.24 21.93
CA ASP A 244 10.81 -0.42 23.36
C ASP A 244 9.92 -1.65 23.62
#